data_AF-A0A952BM06-F1
#
_entry.id   AF-A0A952BM06-F1
#
_cell.length_a   1.000
_cell.length_b   1.000
_cell.length_c   1.000
_cell.angle_alpha   90.00
_cell.angle_beta   90.00
_cell.angle_gamma   90.00
#
_symmetry.space_group_name_H-M   'P 1'
#
loop_
_entity.id
_entity.type
_entity.pdbx_description
1 polymer ?
#
loop_
_entity_poly.entity_id
_entity_poly.type
_entity_poly.pdbx_seq_one_letter_code
_entity_poly.pdbx_strand_id
1 'polypeptide(L)' 'MNERMTLERRERPFDPMPRPTNPSEEEGGPRKPETGSPDKDNLMKRMRRVDPKQAERYRQRTGQ' A
#
# COMPACT_ATOMS: atom_id res chain seq x y z
N MET A 1 4.43 2.38 -45.15
CA MET A 1 3.86 3.57 -44.49
C MET A 1 2.81 3.10 -43.51
N ASN A 2 3.01 3.32 -42.21
CA ASN A 2 1.97 3.30 -41.18
C ASN A 2 2.60 3.91 -39.92
N GLU A 3 2.39 5.21 -39.77
CA GLU A 3 2.86 6.04 -38.65
C GLU A 3 2.14 5.62 -37.37
N ARG A 4 2.88 5.01 -36.45
CA ARG A 4 2.37 4.75 -35.10
C ARG A 4 2.36 6.08 -34.36
N MET A 5 1.17 6.68 -34.23
CA MET A 5 0.94 7.85 -33.38
C MET A 5 1.51 7.58 -31.98
N THR A 6 2.56 8.31 -31.62
CA THR A 6 3.12 8.32 -30.27
C THR A 6 2.15 9.07 -29.37
N LEU A 7 1.33 8.33 -28.62
CA LEU A 7 0.51 8.90 -27.56
C LEU A 7 1.46 9.29 -26.41
N GLU A 8 2.08 10.48 -26.52
CA GLU A 8 2.98 10.97 -25.48
C GLU A 8 2.21 11.17 -24.19
N ARG A 9 2.61 10.42 -23.16
CA ARG A 9 2.06 10.52 -21.80
C ARG A 9 2.45 11.89 -21.24
N ARG A 10 1.50 12.84 -21.21
CA ARG A 10 1.70 14.13 -20.53
C ARG A 10 1.94 13.89 -19.04
N GLU A 11 3.16 14.12 -18.57
CA GLU A 11 3.51 14.00 -17.16
C GLU A 11 2.82 15.11 -16.36
N ARG A 12 2.15 14.74 -15.27
CA ARG A 12 1.58 15.71 -14.32
C ARG A 12 2.73 16.43 -13.62
N PRO A 13 2.59 17.72 -13.28
CA PRO A 13 3.64 18.46 -12.58
C PRO A 13 4.06 17.70 -11.31
N PHE A 14 5.37 17.49 -11.21
CA PHE A 14 6.05 16.87 -10.10
C PHE A 14 5.77 17.66 -8.83
N ASP A 15 5.14 17.02 -7.83
CA ASP A 15 4.97 17.61 -6.51
C ASP A 15 6.34 17.58 -5.81
N PRO A 16 6.97 18.74 -5.52
CA PRO A 16 8.30 18.79 -4.90
C PRO A 16 8.29 18.32 -3.44
N MET A 17 7.12 18.06 -2.85
CA MET A 17 6.99 17.54 -1.48
C MET A 17 6.70 16.02 -1.54
N PRO A 18 7.71 15.14 -1.40
CA PRO A 18 7.42 13.73 -1.17
C PRO A 18 6.63 13.65 0.13
N ARG A 19 5.41 13.08 0.08
CA ARG A 19 4.73 12.62 1.29
C ARG A 19 5.76 11.80 2.07
N PRO A 20 6.00 12.05 3.38
CA PRO A 20 6.94 11.23 4.14
C PRO A 20 6.44 9.79 4.09
N THR A 21 7.07 9.00 3.22
CA THR A 21 6.87 7.57 3.15
C THR A 21 7.60 7.01 4.34
N ASN A 22 6.82 6.83 5.41
CA ASN A 22 7.19 6.13 6.62
C ASN A 22 7.99 7.00 7.61
N PRO A 23 7.75 6.88 8.93
CA PRO A 23 8.66 7.43 9.91
C PRO A 23 10.05 6.81 9.68
N SER A 24 11.04 7.66 9.46
CA SER A 24 12.44 7.28 9.26
C SER A 24 12.88 6.37 10.40
N GLU A 25 13.34 5.16 10.09
CA GLU A 25 13.85 4.19 11.07
C GLU A 25 15.28 4.55 11.56
N GLU A 26 15.77 5.73 11.20
CA GLU A 26 17.19 6.08 11.26
C GLU A 26 17.53 7.23 12.23
N GLU A 27 16.69 7.51 13.23
CA GLU A 27 17.05 8.50 14.26
C GLU A 27 16.68 8.02 15.68
N GLY A 28 17.65 7.42 16.35
CA GLY A 28 17.88 7.59 17.80
C GLY A 28 16.91 6.97 18.80
N GLY A 29 16.06 6.00 18.42
CA GLY A 29 15.18 5.27 19.34
C GLY A 29 15.37 3.75 19.27
N PRO A 30 14.95 2.98 20.29
CA PRO A 30 14.91 1.52 20.16
C PRO A 30 14.13 1.17 18.90
N ARG A 31 14.75 0.35 18.04
CA ARG A 31 14.11 -0.10 16.80
C ARG A 31 12.73 -0.63 17.13
N LYS A 32 11.74 -0.24 16.32
CA LYS A 32 10.41 -0.85 16.40
C LYS A 32 10.63 -2.37 16.41
N PRO A 33 10.02 -3.12 17.35
CA PRO A 33 10.16 -4.56 17.34
C PRO A 33 9.82 -5.07 15.95
N GLU A 34 10.59 -6.04 15.44
CA GLU A 34 10.22 -6.84 14.29
C GLU A 34 8.99 -7.67 14.67
N THR A 35 7.85 -7.00 14.86
CA THR A 35 6.55 -7.61 14.77
C THR A 35 6.42 -7.95 13.31
N GLY A 36 6.95 -9.12 12.92
CA GLY A 36 6.64 -9.76 11.65
C GLY A 36 5.14 -9.59 11.49
N SER A 37 4.73 -8.81 10.48
CA SER A 37 3.35 -8.37 10.34
C SER A 37 2.50 -9.63 10.41
N PRO A 38 1.71 -9.84 11.48
CA PRO A 38 1.18 -11.16 11.81
C PRO A 38 0.44 -11.66 10.58
N ASP A 39 0.98 -12.73 9.98
CA ASP A 39 1.08 -13.00 8.54
C ASP A 39 0.02 -12.30 7.70
N LYS A 40 0.34 -11.84 6.49
CA LYS A 40 -0.69 -11.29 5.58
C LYS A 40 -1.91 -12.24 5.46
N ASP A 41 -1.66 -13.55 5.55
CA ASP A 41 -2.64 -14.64 5.63
C ASP A 41 -3.59 -14.60 6.86
N ASN A 42 -3.19 -13.91 7.92
CA ASN A 42 -3.92 -13.73 9.17
C ASN A 42 -4.71 -12.42 9.22
N LEU A 43 -4.55 -11.48 8.28
CA LEU A 43 -5.35 -10.25 8.27
C LEU A 43 -6.83 -10.58 8.02
N MET A 44 -7.13 -11.33 6.96
CA MET A 44 -8.51 -11.72 6.65
C MET A 44 -9.14 -12.55 7.78
N LYS A 45 -8.36 -13.45 8.41
CA LYS A 45 -8.82 -14.27 9.54
C LYS A 45 -9.17 -13.41 10.75
N ARG A 46 -8.34 -12.43 11.10
CA ARG A 46 -8.61 -11.50 12.21
C ARG A 46 -9.76 -10.56 11.90
N MET A 47 -9.81 -10.02 10.68
CA MET A 47 -10.94 -9.20 10.24
C MET A 47 -12.25 -9.99 10.35
N ARG A 48 -12.31 -11.23 9.88
CA ARG A 48 -13.53 -12.05 10.01
C ARG A 48 -13.97 -12.27 11.46
N ARG A 49 -13.03 -12.38 12.41
CA ARG A 49 -13.33 -12.53 13.84
C ARG A 49 -13.91 -11.25 14.46
N VAL A 50 -13.42 -10.09 14.03
CA VAL A 50 -13.83 -8.78 14.58
C VAL A 50 -15.04 -8.21 13.85
N ASP A 51 -15.00 -8.22 12.52
CA ASP A 51 -16.06 -7.77 11.63
C ASP A 51 -16.03 -8.55 10.29
N PRO A 52 -16.95 -9.52 10.11
CA PRO A 52 -17.08 -10.28 8.86
C PRO A 52 -17.33 -9.42 7.61
N LYS A 53 -18.11 -8.34 7.73
CA LYS A 53 -18.50 -7.48 6.60
C LYS A 53 -17.30 -6.67 6.11
N GLN A 54 -16.47 -6.18 7.03
CA GLN A 54 -15.26 -5.46 6.68
C GLN A 54 -14.23 -6.37 5.98
N ALA A 55 -14.12 -7.62 6.43
CA ALA A 55 -13.26 -8.61 5.76
C ALA A 55 -13.69 -8.84 4.30
N GLU A 56 -15.00 -8.90 4.04
CA GLU A 56 -15.55 -9.07 2.70
C GLU A 56 -15.28 -7.86 1.80
N ARG A 57 -15.56 -6.66 2.28
CA ARG A 57 -15.27 -5.40 1.56
C ARG A 57 -13.79 -5.28 1.22
N TYR A 58 -12.91 -5.65 2.13
CA TYR A 58 -11.47 -5.60 1.89
C TYR A 58 -11.04 -6.59 0.80
N ARG A 59 -11.55 -7.82 0.80
CA ARG A 59 -11.28 -8.80 -0.28
C ARG A 59 -11.71 -8.25 -1.64
N GLN A 60 -12.94 -7.74 -1.73
CA GLN A 60 -13.47 -7.16 -2.97
C GLN A 60 -12.64 -5.97 -3.46
N ARG A 61 -12.14 -5.13 -2.56
CA ARG A 61 -11.37 -3.92 -2.91
C ARG A 61 -9.92 -4.22 -3.27
N THR A 62 -9.29 -5.17 -2.58
CA THR A 62 -7.84 -5.39 -2.68
C THR A 62 -7.45 -6.60 -3.52
N GLY A 63 -8.41 -7.48 -3.83
CA GLY A 63 -8.16 -8.72 -4.58
C GLY A 63 -7.36 -9.77 -3.78
N GLN A 64 -7.21 -9.57 -2.46
CA GLN A 64 -6.67 -10.57 -1.54
C GLN A 64 -7.71 -11.63 -1.15
#